data_AF-A0A2U3CKU1-F1
#
_entry.id   AF-A0A2U3CKU1-F1
#
_cell.length_a   1.000
_cell.length_b   1.000
_cell.length_c   1.000
_cell.angle_alpha   90.00
_cell.angle_beta   90.00
_cell.angle_gamma   90.00
#
_symmetry.space_group_name_H-M   'P 1'
#
loop_
_entity.id
_entity.type
_entity.pdbx_description
1 polymer ?
#
loop_
_entity_poly.entity_id
_entity_poly.type
_entity_poly.pdbx_seq_one_letter_code
_entity_poly.pdbx_strand_id
1 'polypeptide(L)'
;MTSNTELSKDPTEQQSKEENIPLKTENTPSPKRFHNDKLMISTLLIATLITILIYTVPDWVFLEIPTRNIISEILAFIGIENILIPNLDPQYSSVIPDFLRGGEFPFLEATTQTPGIHIPSTNGDYWIVKACTGMQAGGLLLAIIMITEATWKAKIRASTAFFIALFIGNTLRITFHLWCVSFLVTQFNMDSETAFYWAHDVSSKVIGFFGTIFFALLIEKMDVPIIDQFADWLDWMWWRLENGFLFFKGLIVSDNN
;
A
#
# COMPACT_ATOMS: atom_id res chain seq x y z
N MET A 1 -12.55 87.67 -19.83
CA MET A 1 -13.84 87.14 -20.34
C MET A 1 -13.77 85.62 -20.26
N THR A 2 -14.86 85.01 -19.78
CA THR A 2 -15.18 83.55 -19.68
C THR A 2 -14.19 82.72 -18.85
N SER A 3 -14.41 82.44 -17.56
CA SER A 3 -15.46 81.59 -16.94
C SER A 3 -15.56 80.20 -17.57
N ASN A 4 -15.23 79.18 -16.76
CA ASN A 4 -15.96 77.91 -16.51
C ASN A 4 -14.97 76.96 -15.79
N THR A 5 -15.09 76.63 -14.50
CA THR A 5 -16.18 75.96 -13.75
C THR A 5 -16.22 74.46 -14.01
N GLU A 6 -16.01 73.71 -12.92
CA GLU A 6 -16.45 72.32 -12.65
C GLU A 6 -15.73 71.19 -13.42
N LEU A 7 -15.57 69.97 -12.90
CA LEU A 7 -16.38 69.25 -11.94
C LEU A 7 -15.55 68.14 -11.28
N SER A 8 -15.73 68.00 -9.97
CA SER A 8 -15.35 66.85 -9.13
C SER A 8 -15.78 65.52 -9.77
N LYS A 9 -14.87 64.54 -9.84
CA LYS A 9 -15.23 63.13 -10.09
C LYS A 9 -15.10 62.36 -8.79
N ASP A 10 -16.27 61.94 -8.30
CA ASP A 10 -16.47 61.00 -7.20
C ASP A 10 -15.82 59.64 -7.52
N PRO A 11 -15.24 58.94 -6.53
CA PRO A 11 -14.71 57.59 -6.68
C PRO A 11 -15.86 56.58 -6.58
N THR A 12 -16.55 56.37 -7.70
CA THR A 12 -17.58 55.32 -7.79
C THR A 12 -16.90 53.96 -7.95
N GLU A 13 -16.88 53.22 -6.84
CA GLU A 13 -17.39 51.85 -6.82
C GLU A 13 -16.64 50.86 -7.72
N GLN A 14 -15.46 50.41 -7.26
CA GLN A 14 -14.96 49.09 -7.62
C GLN A 14 -15.89 48.03 -7.01
N GLN A 15 -17.00 47.76 -7.68
CA GLN A 15 -17.79 46.56 -7.46
C GLN A 15 -16.88 45.36 -7.73
N SER A 16 -16.47 44.71 -6.64
CA SER A 16 -15.96 43.35 -6.66
C SER A 16 -17.01 42.47 -7.34
N LYS A 17 -16.73 42.08 -8.58
CA LYS A 17 -17.33 40.87 -9.16
C LYS A 17 -16.85 39.70 -8.30
N GLU A 18 -17.55 39.45 -7.20
CA GLU A 18 -17.68 38.10 -6.64
C GLU A 18 -18.29 37.26 -7.75
N GLU A 19 -17.40 36.65 -8.53
CA GLU A 19 -17.71 35.51 -9.36
C GLU A 19 -18.22 34.44 -8.40
N ASN A 20 -19.56 34.36 -8.27
CA ASN A 20 -20.26 33.26 -7.66
C ASN A 20 -19.89 31.99 -8.43
N ILE A 21 -18.75 31.41 -8.10
CA ILE A 21 -18.45 30.02 -8.42
C ILE A 21 -19.50 29.24 -7.64
N PRO A 22 -20.48 28.61 -8.31
CA PRO A 22 -21.44 27.80 -7.59
C PRO A 22 -20.64 26.72 -6.87
N LEU A 23 -20.62 26.79 -5.54
CA LEU A 23 -20.15 25.70 -4.71
C LEU A 23 -21.07 24.53 -5.06
N LYS A 24 -20.56 23.63 -5.90
CA LYS A 24 -21.24 22.40 -6.27
C LYS A 24 -21.19 21.51 -5.03
N THR A 25 -22.00 21.81 -4.02
CA THR A 25 -22.32 20.90 -2.93
C THR A 25 -23.26 19.85 -3.48
N GLU A 26 -22.72 18.97 -4.33
CA GLU A 26 -23.39 17.74 -4.76
C GLU A 26 -23.05 16.65 -3.74
N ASN A 27 -23.42 16.89 -2.47
CA ASN A 27 -23.60 15.84 -1.46
C ASN A 27 -25.02 15.29 -1.57
N THR A 28 -25.53 15.08 -2.79
CA THR A 28 -26.66 14.17 -2.97
C THR A 28 -26.13 12.78 -2.63
N PRO A 29 -26.71 12.06 -1.65
CA PRO A 29 -26.33 10.69 -1.36
C PRO A 29 -26.36 9.92 -2.68
N SER A 30 -25.21 9.37 -3.06
CA SER A 30 -25.03 8.61 -4.29
C SER A 30 -26.25 7.70 -4.47
N PRO A 31 -26.99 7.82 -5.58
CA PRO A 31 -28.25 7.10 -5.77
C PRO A 31 -27.94 5.62 -5.58
N LYS A 32 -28.45 5.02 -4.49
CA LYS A 32 -28.26 3.63 -4.06
C LYS A 32 -27.67 2.80 -5.19
N ARG A 33 -26.32 2.75 -5.28
CA ARG A 33 -25.63 1.98 -6.33
C ARG A 33 -26.24 0.59 -6.22
N PHE A 34 -27.02 0.18 -7.21
CA PHE A 34 -27.70 -1.10 -7.19
C PHE A 34 -26.63 -2.15 -6.96
N HIS A 35 -26.57 -2.67 -5.74
CA HIS A 35 -25.59 -3.67 -5.35
C HIS A 35 -25.93 -4.94 -6.11
N ASN A 36 -25.34 -5.09 -7.28
CA ASN A 36 -25.35 -6.35 -7.99
C ASN A 36 -24.47 -7.30 -7.16
N ASP A 37 -25.10 -8.01 -6.24
CA ASP A 37 -24.44 -8.94 -5.32
C ASP A 37 -23.53 -9.92 -6.05
N LYS A 38 -23.96 -10.39 -7.23
CA LYS A 38 -23.16 -11.31 -8.04
C LYS A 38 -21.86 -10.67 -8.50
N LEU A 39 -21.90 -9.39 -8.87
CA LEU A 39 -20.71 -8.63 -9.28
C LEU A 39 -19.79 -8.39 -8.07
N MET A 40 -20.33 -7.98 -6.92
CA MET A 40 -19.54 -7.75 -5.71
C MET A 40 -18.86 -9.01 -5.21
N ILE A 41 -19.61 -10.12 -5.13
CA ILE A 41 -19.06 -11.42 -4.75
C ILE A 41 -18.01 -11.87 -5.78
N SER A 42 -18.27 -11.72 -7.08
CA SER A 42 -17.31 -12.10 -8.12
C SER A 42 -16.00 -11.31 -8.01
N THR A 43 -16.07 -9.98 -7.85
CA THR A 43 -14.88 -9.13 -7.72
C THR A 43 -14.07 -9.45 -6.46
N LEU A 44 -14.73 -9.70 -5.33
CA LEU A 44 -14.07 -10.15 -4.09
C LEU A 44 -13.44 -11.53 -4.23
N LEU A 45 -14.12 -12.48 -4.88
CA LEU A 45 -13.58 -13.82 -5.12
C LEU A 45 -12.37 -13.77 -6.05
N ILE A 46 -12.44 -12.98 -7.13
CA ILE A 46 -11.32 -12.80 -8.05
C ILE A 46 -10.14 -12.14 -7.32
N ALA A 47 -10.38 -11.08 -6.55
CA ALA A 47 -9.33 -10.43 -5.78
C ALA A 47 -8.69 -11.38 -4.76
N THR A 48 -9.51 -12.17 -4.07
CA THR A 48 -9.04 -13.19 -3.13
C THR A 48 -8.23 -14.27 -3.83
N LEU A 49 -8.69 -14.77 -4.97
CA LEU A 49 -7.98 -15.78 -5.76
C LEU A 49 -6.63 -15.26 -6.28
N ILE A 50 -6.59 -14.03 -6.81
CA ILE A 50 -5.35 -13.38 -7.23
C ILE A 50 -4.41 -13.21 -6.04
N THR A 51 -4.93 -12.79 -4.89
CA THR A 51 -4.15 -12.65 -3.66
C THR A 51 -3.58 -14.01 -3.24
N ILE A 52 -4.38 -15.07 -3.17
CA ILE A 52 -3.91 -16.43 -2.85
C ILE A 52 -2.86 -16.91 -3.86
N LEU A 53 -3.07 -16.66 -5.15
CA LEU A 53 -2.09 -17.03 -6.18
C LEU A 53 -0.76 -16.31 -5.98
N ILE A 54 -0.80 -15.01 -5.71
CA ILE A 54 0.40 -14.20 -5.45
C ILE A 54 1.12 -14.66 -4.18
N TYR A 55 0.38 -15.12 -3.16
CA TYR A 55 0.97 -15.63 -1.93
C TYR A 55 1.54 -17.04 -2.09
N THR A 56 0.93 -17.89 -2.92
CA THR A 56 1.35 -19.29 -3.08
C THR A 56 2.50 -19.47 -4.06
N VAL A 57 2.69 -18.56 -5.02
CA VAL A 57 3.80 -18.64 -5.98
C VAL A 57 5.10 -18.15 -5.32
N PRO A 58 6.13 -19.01 -5.19
CA PRO A 58 7.41 -18.60 -4.65
C PRO A 58 8.09 -17.57 -5.57
N ASP A 59 8.39 -16.40 -5.00
CA ASP A 59 9.15 -15.29 -5.62
C ASP A 59 8.75 -14.95 -7.08
N TRP A 60 7.45 -14.75 -7.30
CA TRP A 60 6.88 -14.52 -8.64
C TRP A 60 7.45 -13.32 -9.43
N VAL A 61 8.17 -12.39 -8.79
CA VAL A 61 8.80 -11.23 -9.44
C VAL A 61 10.32 -11.22 -9.29
N PHE A 62 10.91 -12.24 -8.66
CA PHE A 62 12.36 -12.31 -8.41
C PHE A 62 12.90 -11.03 -7.74
N LEU A 63 12.13 -10.40 -6.85
CA LEU A 63 12.45 -9.06 -6.32
C LEU A 63 13.39 -9.12 -5.14
N GLU A 64 13.44 -10.23 -4.40
CA GLU A 64 14.21 -10.32 -3.16
C GLU A 64 15.72 -10.13 -3.40
N ILE A 65 16.27 -10.82 -4.41
CA ILE A 65 17.70 -10.74 -4.74
C ILE A 65 18.11 -9.35 -5.27
N PRO A 66 17.43 -8.78 -6.30
CA PRO A 66 17.72 -7.42 -6.75
C PRO A 66 17.55 -6.38 -5.64
N THR A 67 16.50 -6.51 -4.82
CA THR A 67 16.26 -5.59 -3.69
C THR A 67 17.44 -5.67 -2.70
N ARG A 68 17.85 -6.87 -2.27
CA ARG A 68 19.02 -7.05 -1.39
C ARG A 68 20.28 -6.41 -1.98
N ASN A 69 20.58 -6.70 -3.25
CA ASN A 69 21.80 -6.21 -3.89
C ASN A 69 21.81 -4.68 -3.97
N ILE A 70 20.71 -4.05 -4.38
CA ILE A 70 20.62 -2.58 -4.44
C ILE A 70 20.69 -1.98 -3.03
N ILE A 71 20.02 -2.57 -2.03
CA ILE A 71 20.13 -2.09 -0.64
C ILE A 71 21.59 -2.13 -0.19
N SER A 72 22.30 -3.23 -0.43
CA SER A 72 23.72 -3.37 -0.08
C SER A 72 24.60 -2.30 -0.73
N GLU A 73 24.35 -2.00 -2.00
CA GLU A 73 25.03 -0.91 -2.73
C GLU A 73 24.71 0.47 -2.13
N ILE A 74 23.44 0.77 -1.83
CA ILE A 74 23.07 2.05 -1.22
C ILE A 74 23.66 2.18 0.19
N LEU A 75 23.62 1.11 0.99
CA LEU A 75 24.22 1.08 2.33
C LEU A 75 25.73 1.33 2.26
N ALA A 76 26.43 0.69 1.35
CA ALA A 76 27.86 0.92 1.13
C ALA A 76 28.12 2.37 0.69
N PHE A 77 27.29 2.93 -0.19
CA PHE A 77 27.39 4.31 -0.65
C PHE A 77 27.23 5.33 0.49
N ILE A 78 26.33 5.09 1.45
CA ILE A 78 26.14 5.95 2.63
C ILE A 78 27.15 5.67 3.76
N GLY A 79 28.13 4.80 3.53
CA GLY A 79 29.21 4.50 4.47
C GLY A 79 28.88 3.44 5.53
N ILE A 80 27.84 2.63 5.31
CA ILE A 80 27.51 1.49 6.17
C ILE A 80 28.14 0.23 5.58
N GLU A 81 29.16 -0.28 6.28
CA GLU A 81 29.72 -1.60 6.00
C GLU A 81 28.64 -2.67 6.13
N ASN A 82 28.57 -3.55 5.14
CA ASN A 82 27.61 -4.61 5.13
C ASN A 82 28.15 -5.83 4.38
N ILE A 83 27.72 -7.02 4.79
CA ILE A 83 28.12 -8.29 4.21
C ILE A 83 26.87 -8.97 3.68
N LEU A 84 26.89 -9.33 2.39
CA LEU A 84 25.81 -10.08 1.76
C LEU A 84 25.80 -11.50 2.32
N ILE A 85 24.66 -11.92 2.87
CA ILE A 85 24.45 -13.31 3.27
C ILE A 85 24.04 -14.10 2.01
N PRO A 86 24.83 -15.11 1.60
CA PRO A 86 24.55 -15.88 0.40
C PRO A 86 23.30 -16.73 0.58
N ASN A 87 22.53 -16.88 -0.51
CA ASN A 87 21.42 -17.81 -0.56
C ASN A 87 22.00 -19.23 -0.67
N LEU A 88 21.82 -20.06 0.36
CA LEU A 88 22.55 -21.34 0.48
C LEU A 88 22.04 -22.48 -0.41
N ASP A 89 20.92 -22.34 -1.14
CA ASP A 89 20.60 -23.29 -2.21
C ASP A 89 19.53 -22.72 -3.18
N PRO A 90 19.82 -22.54 -4.49
CA PRO A 90 18.83 -22.11 -5.48
C PRO A 90 17.86 -23.23 -5.90
N GLN A 91 17.82 -24.38 -5.21
CA GLN A 91 16.85 -25.46 -5.47
C GLN A 91 15.42 -25.12 -5.01
N TYR A 92 14.92 -23.97 -5.45
CA TYR A 92 13.50 -23.64 -5.51
C TYR A 92 12.83 -24.51 -6.59
N SER A 93 12.43 -25.73 -6.23
CA SER A 93 11.61 -26.58 -7.11
C SER A 93 10.41 -27.23 -6.44
N SER A 94 10.15 -27.02 -5.15
CA SER A 94 8.84 -27.42 -4.63
C SER A 94 7.79 -26.39 -4.99
N VAL A 95 7.15 -26.64 -6.14
CA VAL A 95 5.86 -26.08 -6.60
C VAL A 95 4.74 -26.34 -5.58
N ILE A 96 5.00 -27.16 -4.55
CA ILE A 96 4.06 -27.48 -3.49
C ILE A 96 4.22 -26.45 -2.37
N PRO A 97 3.19 -25.62 -2.10
CA PRO A 97 3.18 -24.74 -0.94
C PRO A 97 3.41 -25.54 0.34
N ASP A 98 4.37 -25.15 1.17
CA ASP A 98 4.71 -25.86 2.41
C ASP A 98 3.55 -25.93 3.43
N PHE A 99 2.50 -25.11 3.29
CA PHE A 99 1.26 -25.26 4.07
C PHE A 99 0.55 -26.60 3.78
N LEU A 100 0.71 -27.17 2.58
CA LEU A 100 0.22 -28.51 2.23
C LEU A 100 1.10 -29.63 2.82
N ARG A 101 2.27 -29.29 3.36
CA ARG A 101 3.21 -30.22 4.00
C ARG A 101 3.08 -30.25 5.52
N GLY A 102 2.11 -29.53 6.10
CA GLY A 102 1.89 -29.51 7.55
C GLY A 102 2.95 -28.75 8.35
N GLY A 103 3.76 -27.92 7.70
CA GLY A 103 4.67 -26.99 8.37
C GLY A 103 3.97 -25.72 8.85
N GLU A 104 4.52 -25.07 9.86
CA GLU A 104 4.16 -23.70 10.28
C GLU A 104 4.24 -22.77 9.06
N PHE A 105 3.31 -21.81 8.94
CA PHE A 105 3.16 -20.93 7.77
C PHE A 105 4.51 -20.27 7.38
N PRO A 106 5.24 -20.78 6.35
CA PRO A 106 6.62 -20.37 6.09
C PRO A 106 6.70 -19.11 5.23
N PHE A 107 5.56 -18.42 5.01
CA PHE A 107 5.49 -17.23 4.18
C PHE A 107 5.96 -15.96 4.89
N LEU A 108 6.16 -16.02 6.21
CA LEU A 108 6.48 -14.88 7.07
C LEU A 108 7.89 -14.94 7.67
N GLU A 109 8.51 -16.11 7.74
CA GLU A 109 9.78 -16.30 8.44
C GLU A 109 10.95 -16.44 7.47
N ALA A 110 12.08 -15.86 7.87
CA ALA A 110 13.32 -16.02 7.14
C ALA A 110 13.76 -17.48 7.22
N THR A 111 14.05 -18.06 6.06
CA THR A 111 14.69 -19.36 5.98
C THR A 111 16.19 -19.18 5.75
N THR A 112 16.97 -20.26 5.87
CA THR A 112 18.38 -20.26 5.46
C THR A 112 18.60 -19.95 3.97
N GLN A 113 17.53 -19.91 3.19
CA GLN A 113 17.52 -19.56 1.76
C GLN A 113 17.07 -18.11 1.51
N THR A 114 16.68 -17.36 2.54
CA THR A 114 16.27 -15.96 2.36
C THR A 114 17.51 -15.09 2.14
N PRO A 115 17.54 -14.22 1.11
CA PRO A 115 18.62 -13.27 0.95
C PRO A 115 18.69 -12.31 2.15
N GLY A 116 19.87 -12.14 2.74
CA GLY A 116 20.05 -11.27 3.92
C GLY A 116 21.26 -10.35 3.81
N ILE A 117 21.32 -9.39 4.74
CA ILE A 117 22.42 -8.44 4.90
C ILE A 117 22.85 -8.46 6.37
N HIS A 118 24.13 -8.70 6.61
CA HIS A 118 24.74 -8.55 7.91
C HIS A 118 25.37 -7.16 8.03
N ILE A 119 25.13 -6.45 9.14
CA ILE A 119 25.72 -5.14 9.41
C ILE A 119 26.68 -5.31 10.60
N PRO A 120 28.01 -5.24 10.42
CA PRO A 120 28.98 -5.52 11.48
C PRO A 120 28.87 -4.63 12.72
N SER A 121 28.33 -3.40 12.56
CA SER A 121 28.07 -2.51 13.68
C SER A 121 26.91 -2.97 14.57
N THR A 122 26.22 -4.04 14.20
CA THR A 122 25.07 -4.62 14.89
C THR A 122 25.34 -6.10 15.12
N ASN A 123 24.71 -6.69 16.14
CA ASN A 123 24.84 -8.13 16.40
C ASN A 123 23.81 -8.97 15.63
N GLY A 124 23.27 -8.46 14.50
CA GLY A 124 22.12 -9.06 13.82
C GLY A 124 22.31 -9.29 12.32
N ASP A 125 21.69 -10.36 11.84
CA ASP A 125 21.48 -10.65 10.42
C ASP A 125 20.08 -10.18 10.00
N TYR A 126 20.00 -9.36 8.96
CA TYR A 126 18.74 -8.80 8.49
C TYR A 126 18.30 -9.46 7.19
N TRP A 127 17.27 -10.31 7.30
CA TRP A 127 16.72 -11.05 6.19
C TRP A 127 15.72 -10.22 5.38
N ILE A 128 15.86 -10.23 4.07
CA ILE A 128 14.95 -9.56 3.13
C ILE A 128 13.84 -10.56 2.75
N VAL A 129 12.86 -10.72 3.64
CA VAL A 129 11.70 -11.59 3.42
C VAL A 129 10.64 -10.93 2.54
N LYS A 130 9.73 -11.72 1.98
CA LYS A 130 8.57 -11.26 1.16
C LYS A 130 7.72 -10.18 1.82
N ALA A 131 7.57 -10.23 3.15
CA ALA A 131 6.83 -9.22 3.89
C ALA A 131 7.50 -7.83 3.81
N CYS A 132 8.84 -7.79 3.73
CA CYS A 132 9.62 -6.57 3.64
C CYS A 132 9.63 -5.99 2.22
N THR A 133 9.47 -6.81 1.18
CA THR A 133 9.43 -6.37 -0.22
C THR A 133 8.07 -5.79 -0.62
N GLY A 134 7.12 -5.69 0.31
CA GLY A 134 5.76 -5.16 0.07
C GLY A 134 4.96 -5.97 -0.93
N MET A 135 5.40 -7.18 -1.26
CA MET A 135 4.81 -8.05 -2.28
C MET A 135 3.37 -8.46 -1.92
N GLN A 136 3.10 -8.59 -0.63
CA GLN A 136 1.79 -8.93 -0.08
C GLN A 136 0.74 -7.84 -0.33
N ALA A 137 1.00 -6.62 0.13
CA ALA A 137 0.15 -5.45 -0.13
C ALA A 137 0.14 -5.11 -1.63
N GLY A 138 1.30 -5.30 -2.29
CA GLY A 138 1.51 -5.24 -3.72
C GLY A 138 0.49 -6.04 -4.52
N GLY A 139 0.40 -7.33 -4.21
CA GLY A 139 -0.49 -8.26 -4.89
C GLY A 139 -1.96 -7.92 -4.71
N LEU A 140 -2.36 -7.49 -3.51
CA LEU A 140 -3.73 -7.05 -3.26
C LEU A 140 -4.09 -5.81 -4.09
N LEU A 141 -3.23 -4.80 -4.11
CA LEU A 141 -3.44 -3.59 -4.91
C LEU A 141 -3.48 -3.90 -6.42
N LEU A 142 -2.61 -4.79 -6.88
CA LEU A 142 -2.65 -5.27 -8.27
C LEU A 142 -3.95 -5.98 -8.59
N ALA A 143 -4.43 -6.84 -7.68
CA ALA A 143 -5.73 -7.50 -7.84
C ALA A 143 -6.85 -6.47 -7.97
N ILE A 144 -6.86 -5.44 -7.12
CA ILE A 144 -7.83 -4.34 -7.14
C ILE A 144 -7.77 -3.58 -8.47
N ILE A 145 -6.58 -3.20 -8.96
CA ILE A 145 -6.41 -2.55 -10.27
C ILE A 145 -7.05 -3.40 -11.37
N MET A 146 -6.85 -4.72 -11.33
CA MET A 146 -7.30 -5.63 -12.37
C MET A 146 -8.83 -5.80 -12.41
N ILE A 147 -9.49 -5.80 -11.25
CA ILE A 147 -10.95 -5.91 -11.16
C ILE A 147 -11.67 -4.58 -11.39
N THR A 148 -11.02 -3.44 -11.13
CA THR A 148 -11.63 -2.10 -11.24
C THR A 148 -12.13 -1.85 -12.65
N GLU A 149 -13.27 -1.19 -12.82
CA GLU A 149 -13.82 -0.86 -14.14
C GLU A 149 -13.01 0.26 -14.83
N ALA A 150 -11.93 -0.13 -15.50
CA ALA A 150 -11.05 0.76 -16.25
C ALA A 150 -10.62 0.13 -17.58
N THR A 151 -10.16 0.95 -18.53
CA THR A 151 -9.64 0.45 -19.80
C THR A 151 -8.40 -0.42 -19.57
N TRP A 152 -8.23 -1.49 -20.36
CA TRP A 152 -7.05 -2.37 -20.26
C TRP A 152 -5.72 -1.61 -20.37
N LYS A 153 -5.67 -0.56 -21.20
CA LYS A 153 -4.49 0.30 -21.32
C LYS A 153 -4.19 1.05 -20.02
N ALA A 154 -5.20 1.61 -19.37
CA ALA A 154 -5.05 2.27 -18.07
C ALA A 154 -4.61 1.29 -16.99
N LYS A 155 -5.21 0.09 -16.94
CA LYS A 155 -4.82 -1.00 -16.02
C LYS A 155 -3.35 -1.39 -16.17
N ILE A 156 -2.90 -1.69 -17.39
CA ILE A 156 -1.50 -2.07 -17.63
C ILE A 156 -0.56 -0.93 -17.22
N ARG A 157 -0.85 0.31 -17.62
CA ARG A 157 -0.05 1.49 -17.25
C ARG A 157 0.03 1.66 -15.72
N ALA A 158 -1.11 1.58 -15.02
CA ALA A 158 -1.19 1.68 -13.58
C ALA A 158 -0.42 0.56 -12.89
N SER A 159 -0.59 -0.69 -13.32
CA SER A 159 0.15 -1.84 -12.81
C SER A 159 1.65 -1.67 -12.99
N THR A 160 2.13 -1.27 -14.18
CA THR A 160 3.57 -1.05 -14.42
C THR A 160 4.14 0.05 -13.54
N ALA A 161 3.47 1.20 -13.46
CA ALA A 161 3.91 2.30 -12.60
C ALA A 161 3.89 1.92 -11.13
N PHE A 162 2.86 1.18 -10.71
CA PHE A 162 2.74 0.64 -9.36
C PHE A 162 3.90 -0.31 -9.04
N PHE A 163 4.25 -1.25 -9.91
CA PHE A 163 5.39 -2.15 -9.69
C PHE A 163 6.71 -1.41 -9.55
N ILE A 164 6.97 -0.42 -10.41
CA ILE A 164 8.19 0.40 -10.34
C ILE A 164 8.23 1.15 -9.02
N ALA A 165 7.13 1.81 -8.65
CA ALA A 165 7.05 2.58 -7.41
C ALA A 165 7.14 1.68 -6.17
N LEU A 166 6.55 0.48 -6.21
CA LEU A 166 6.65 -0.53 -5.16
C LEU A 166 8.09 -0.99 -4.97
N PHE A 167 8.79 -1.30 -6.06
CA PHE A 167 10.19 -1.72 -6.00
C PHE A 167 11.09 -0.63 -5.43
N ILE A 168 11.01 0.59 -5.95
CA ILE A 168 11.80 1.73 -5.47
C ILE A 168 11.46 2.05 -4.01
N GLY A 169 10.17 2.15 -3.69
CA GLY A 169 9.70 2.48 -2.35
C GLY A 169 10.15 1.48 -1.30
N ASN A 170 10.07 0.17 -1.58
CA ASN A 170 10.51 -0.86 -0.64
C ASN A 170 12.04 -0.91 -0.51
N THR A 171 12.78 -0.74 -1.61
CA THR A 171 14.24 -0.65 -1.57
C THR A 171 14.70 0.51 -0.67
N LEU A 172 14.11 1.69 -0.84
CA LEU A 172 14.42 2.86 -0.02
C LEU A 172 13.96 2.69 1.42
N ARG A 173 12.78 2.13 1.66
CA ARG A 173 12.25 1.85 3.01
C ARG A 173 13.18 0.92 3.79
N ILE A 174 13.59 -0.20 3.20
CA ILE A 174 14.47 -1.16 3.89
C ILE A 174 15.84 -0.53 4.13
N THR A 175 16.40 0.15 3.14
CA THR A 175 17.67 0.88 3.30
C THR A 175 17.58 1.87 4.46
N PHE A 176 16.50 2.64 4.53
CA PHE A 176 16.26 3.59 5.62
C PHE A 176 16.19 2.89 6.98
N HIS A 177 15.46 1.77 7.10
CA HIS A 177 15.40 1.02 8.35
C HIS A 177 16.78 0.53 8.78
N LEU A 178 17.55 -0.10 7.88
CA LEU A 178 18.89 -0.61 8.19
C LEU A 178 19.86 0.51 8.56
N TRP A 179 19.78 1.66 7.87
CA TRP A 179 20.51 2.86 8.24
C TRP A 179 20.13 3.35 9.64
N CYS A 180 18.83 3.43 9.96
CA CYS A 180 18.36 3.82 11.28
C CYS A 180 18.85 2.86 12.37
N VAL A 181 18.84 1.54 12.13
CA VAL A 181 19.36 0.57 13.10
C VAL A 181 20.84 0.81 13.36
N SER A 182 21.66 0.90 12.31
CA SER A 182 23.09 1.17 12.46
C SER A 182 23.34 2.50 13.19
N PHE A 183 22.58 3.55 12.87
CA PHE A 183 22.67 4.85 13.54
C PHE A 183 22.30 4.77 15.03
N LEU A 184 21.20 4.11 15.39
CA LEU A 184 20.76 3.98 16.78
C LEU A 184 21.75 3.16 17.62
N VAL A 185 22.29 2.08 17.07
CA VAL A 185 23.29 1.25 17.75
C VAL A 185 24.59 2.05 17.94
N THR A 186 25.10 2.70 16.88
CA THR A 186 26.40 3.39 16.94
C THR A 186 26.38 4.70 17.72
N GLN A 187 25.32 5.51 17.59
CA GLN A 187 25.26 6.85 18.20
C GLN A 187 24.64 6.85 19.59
N PHE A 188 23.69 5.96 19.85
CA PHE A 188 22.96 5.91 21.12
C PHE A 188 23.32 4.69 21.97
N ASN A 189 24.25 3.84 21.51
CA ASN A 189 24.64 2.60 22.17
C ASN A 189 23.41 1.73 22.52
N MET A 190 22.42 1.75 21.63
CA MET A 190 21.18 1.00 21.79
C MET A 190 21.42 -0.47 21.44
N ASP A 191 20.75 -1.38 22.15
CA ASP A 191 20.74 -2.79 21.79
C ASP A 191 20.16 -3.01 20.38
N SER A 192 20.67 -4.01 19.64
CA SER A 192 20.30 -4.26 18.25
C SER A 192 18.83 -4.62 18.06
N GLU A 193 18.22 -5.37 19.00
CA GLU A 193 16.80 -5.73 18.93
C GLU A 193 15.91 -4.50 19.17
N THR A 194 16.30 -3.68 20.14
CA THR A 194 15.58 -2.44 20.45
C THR A 194 15.68 -1.44 19.29
N ALA A 195 16.87 -1.29 18.70
CA ALA A 195 17.08 -0.43 17.55
C ALA A 195 16.26 -0.92 16.35
N PHE A 196 16.22 -2.23 16.11
CA PHE A 196 15.39 -2.83 15.06
C PHE A 196 13.89 -2.61 15.31
N TYR A 197 13.40 -2.78 16.54
CA TYR A 197 12.00 -2.50 16.88
C TYR A 197 11.59 -1.06 16.53
N TRP A 198 12.40 -0.06 16.90
CA TRP A 198 12.09 1.34 16.58
C TRP A 198 12.18 1.64 15.08
N ALA A 199 13.25 1.18 14.45
CA ALA A 199 13.49 1.44 13.03
C ALA A 199 12.50 0.69 12.13
N HIS A 200 12.27 -0.60 12.37
CA HIS A 200 11.41 -1.44 11.56
C HIS A 200 9.95 -1.37 12.03
N ASP A 201 9.60 -1.76 13.25
CA ASP A 201 8.21 -1.99 13.64
C ASP A 201 7.42 -0.71 13.87
N VAL A 202 8.04 0.30 14.49
CA VAL A 202 7.38 1.57 14.78
C VAL A 202 7.34 2.45 13.53
N SER A 203 8.49 2.66 12.88
CA SER A 203 8.56 3.56 11.73
C SER A 203 7.82 3.00 10.50
N SER A 204 7.81 1.68 10.30
CA SER A 204 7.14 1.08 9.15
C SER A 204 5.62 1.28 9.15
N LYS A 205 4.98 1.42 10.31
CA LYS A 205 3.54 1.72 10.38
C LYS A 205 3.25 3.08 9.76
N VAL A 206 4.06 4.08 10.08
CA VAL A 206 3.91 5.45 9.57
C VAL A 206 4.26 5.49 8.08
N ILE A 207 5.42 4.94 7.70
CA ILE A 207 5.86 4.90 6.29
C ILE A 207 4.87 4.10 5.44
N GLY A 208 4.39 2.96 5.96
CA GLY A 208 3.40 2.11 5.30
C GLY A 208 2.09 2.84 5.06
N PHE A 209 1.56 3.54 6.05
CA PHE A 209 0.34 4.34 5.92
C PHE A 209 0.45 5.39 4.80
N PHE A 210 1.50 6.22 4.82
CA PHE A 210 1.70 7.23 3.78
C PHE A 210 2.02 6.60 2.42
N GLY A 211 2.74 5.49 2.39
CA GLY A 211 3.00 4.71 1.18
C GLY A 211 1.72 4.23 0.53
N THR A 212 0.78 3.66 1.29
CA THR A 212 -0.52 3.22 0.79
C THR A 212 -1.33 4.38 0.20
N ILE A 213 -1.37 5.54 0.88
CA ILE A 213 -2.03 6.74 0.34
C ILE A 213 -1.39 7.17 -0.97
N PHE A 214 -0.05 7.23 -1.00
CA PHE A 214 0.68 7.61 -2.21
C PHE A 214 0.40 6.66 -3.38
N PHE A 215 0.41 5.34 -3.14
CA PHE A 215 0.09 4.37 -4.18
C PHE A 215 -1.35 4.53 -4.68
N ALA A 216 -2.31 4.75 -3.78
CA ALA A 216 -3.69 4.99 -4.18
C ALA A 216 -3.80 6.22 -5.08
N LEU A 217 -3.22 7.35 -4.67
CA LEU A 217 -3.21 8.59 -5.47
C LEU A 217 -2.49 8.41 -6.82
N LEU A 218 -1.40 7.64 -6.84
CA LEU A 218 -0.64 7.34 -8.06
C LEU A 218 -1.51 6.56 -9.06
N ILE A 219 -2.23 5.56 -8.59
CA ILE A 219 -3.10 4.70 -9.41
C ILE A 219 -4.33 5.49 -9.90
N GLU A 220 -4.97 6.27 -9.01
CA GLU A 220 -6.09 7.15 -9.34
C GLU A 220 -5.76 8.13 -10.47
N LYS A 221 -4.57 8.76 -10.39
CA LYS A 221 -4.07 9.68 -11.43
C LYS A 221 -3.87 9.00 -12.79
N MET A 222 -3.87 7.66 -12.85
CA MET A 222 -3.77 6.89 -14.09
C MET A 222 -5.11 6.41 -14.63
N ASP A 223 -6.22 7.02 -14.18
CA ASP A 223 -7.58 6.75 -14.62
C ASP A 223 -8.07 5.35 -14.19
N VAL A 224 -7.63 4.89 -13.01
CA VAL A 224 -8.09 3.64 -12.39
C VAL A 224 -8.67 3.98 -11.01
N PRO A 225 -10.01 4.09 -10.89
CA PRO A 225 -10.69 4.56 -9.67
C PRO A 225 -10.77 3.47 -8.59
N ILE A 226 -9.63 3.14 -7.99
CA ILE A 226 -9.54 2.08 -6.98
C ILE A 226 -10.21 2.47 -5.66
N ILE A 227 -10.26 3.76 -5.33
CA ILE A 227 -10.89 4.25 -4.09
C ILE A 227 -12.40 4.04 -4.18
N ASP A 228 -13.00 4.34 -5.34
CA ASP A 228 -14.43 4.08 -5.58
C ASP A 228 -14.73 2.59 -5.51
N GLN A 229 -13.88 1.74 -6.11
CA GLN A 229 -14.03 0.29 -6.06
C GLN A 229 -13.96 -0.26 -4.63
N PHE A 230 -13.06 0.30 -3.82
CA PHE A 230 -12.91 -0.08 -2.41
C PHE A 230 -14.07 0.43 -1.55
N ALA A 231 -14.54 1.67 -1.79
CA ALA A 231 -15.71 2.23 -1.13
C ALA A 231 -16.97 1.40 -1.42
N ASP A 232 -17.16 0.96 -2.66
CA ASP A 232 -18.27 0.07 -3.04
C ASP A 232 -18.26 -1.25 -2.27
N TRP A 233 -17.07 -1.82 -2.05
CA TRP A 233 -16.93 -3.03 -1.25
C TRP A 233 -17.28 -2.79 0.21
N LEU A 234 -16.80 -1.70 0.80
CA LEU A 234 -17.10 -1.36 2.19
C LEU A 234 -18.59 -1.09 2.41
N ASP A 235 -19.21 -0.32 1.52
CA ASP A 235 -20.64 -0.02 1.58
C ASP A 235 -21.48 -1.31 1.45
N TRP A 236 -21.12 -2.18 0.49
CA TRP A 236 -21.77 -3.47 0.31
C TRP A 236 -21.60 -4.39 1.53
N MET A 237 -20.39 -4.48 2.09
CA MET A 237 -20.11 -5.27 3.29
C MET A 237 -20.88 -4.74 4.50
N TRP A 238 -20.89 -3.42 4.71
CA TRP A 238 -21.61 -2.78 5.80
C TRP A 238 -23.11 -3.05 5.71
N TRP A 239 -23.69 -2.86 4.52
CA TRP A 239 -25.10 -3.16 4.26
C TRP A 239 -25.43 -4.65 4.53
N ARG A 240 -24.55 -5.58 4.16
CA ARG A 240 -24.73 -7.01 4.46
C ARG A 240 -24.67 -7.32 5.95
N LEU A 241 -23.74 -6.71 6.68
CA LEU A 241 -23.62 -6.88 8.13
C LEU A 241 -24.85 -6.35 8.85
N GLU A 242 -25.33 -5.17 8.47
CA GLU A 242 -26.53 -4.56 9.07
C GLU A 242 -27.77 -5.43 8.85
N ASN A 243 -28.02 -5.89 7.62
CA ASN A 243 -29.18 -6.74 7.32
C ASN A 243 -29.05 -8.16 7.90
N GLY A 244 -27.84 -8.71 7.93
CA GLY A 244 -27.57 -9.99 8.59
C GLY A 244 -27.87 -9.92 10.09
N PHE A 245 -27.43 -8.85 10.75
CA PHE A 245 -27.72 -8.62 12.16
C PHE A 245 -29.23 -8.48 12.42
N LEU A 246 -29.96 -7.76 11.55
CA LEU A 246 -31.41 -7.64 11.65
C LEU A 246 -32.13 -8.98 11.47
N PHE A 247 -31.65 -9.85 10.57
CA PHE A 247 -32.17 -11.21 10.40
C PHE A 247 -32.01 -12.05 11.67
N PHE A 248 -30.82 -12.07 12.28
CA PHE A 248 -30.58 -12.79 13.54
C PHE A 248 -31.40 -12.22 14.70
N LYS A 249 -31.54 -10.88 14.78
CA LYS A 249 -32.39 -10.24 15.78
C LYS A 249 -33.85 -10.64 15.64
N GLY A 250 -34.35 -10.79 14.40
CA GLY A 250 -35.70 -11.28 14.13
C GLY A 250 -35.93 -12.73 14.61
N LEU A 251 -34.94 -13.61 14.42
CA LEU A 251 -35.01 -14.99 14.90
C LEU A 251 -35.07 -15.07 16.44
N ILE A 252 -34.23 -14.30 17.14
CA ILE A 252 -34.20 -14.29 18.61
C ILE A 252 -35.52 -13.78 19.23
N VAL A 253 -36.18 -12.81 18.58
CA VAL A 253 -37.47 -12.29 19.05
C VAL A 253 -38.61 -13.27 18.75
N SER A 254 -38.51 -14.07 17.69
CA SER A 254 -39.51 -15.09 17.34
C SER A 254 -39.55 -16.27 18.32
N ASP A 255 -38.45 -16.59 18.98
CA ASP A 255 -38.38 -17.71 19.94
C ASP A 255 -38.89 -17.36 21.35
N ASN A 256 -39.22 -16.08 21.60
CA ASN A 256 -39.69 -15.58 22.90
C ASN A 256 -41.19 -15.27 22.96
N ASN A 257 -41.96 -15.62 21.93
CA ASN A 257 -43.43 -15.51 21.86
C ASN A 257 -44.05 -16.87 21.55
#